data_AF-A0A2E4PPS8-F1
#
_entry.id   AF-A0A2E4PPS8-F1
#
_cell.length_a   1.000
_cell.length_b   1.000
_cell.length_c   1.000
_cell.angle_alpha   90.00
_cell.angle_beta   90.00
_cell.angle_gamma   90.00
#
_symmetry.space_group_name_H-M   'P 1'
#
loop_
_entity.id
_entity.type
_entity.pdbx_description
1 polymer ?
#
loop_
_entity_poly.entity_id
_entity_poly.type
_entity_poly.pdbx_seq_one_letter_code
_entity_poly.pdbx_strand_id
1 'polypeptide(L)'
;MITLEQINKGRSIFLQMGLTVIESPQDYFNNYKRVGAIVCYPSVKNCKSFWLDIEFFNEYRLKILFKKHKQVPYQFFIKQVDNFYRVGWKI
;
A
#
# COMPACT_ATOMS: atom_id res chain seq x y z
N MET A 1 -5.48 -13.71 -6.34
CA MET A 1 -6.02 -12.35 -6.53
C MET A 1 -6.29 -11.76 -5.15
N ILE A 2 -6.00 -10.47 -4.95
CA ILE A 2 -6.30 -9.75 -3.71
C ILE A 2 -7.76 -9.29 -3.80
N THR A 3 -8.56 -9.61 -2.80
CA THR A 3 -9.97 -9.24 -2.71
C THR A 3 -10.16 -7.82 -2.20
N LEU A 4 -11.33 -7.24 -2.44
CA LEU A 4 -11.70 -5.93 -1.91
C LEU A 4 -11.65 -5.89 -0.37
N GLU A 5 -12.06 -6.98 0.29
CA GLU A 5 -11.96 -7.12 1.74
C GLU A 5 -10.51 -7.00 2.23
N GLN A 6 -9.57 -7.61 1.52
CA GLN A 6 -8.15 -7.57 1.89
C GLN A 6 -7.52 -6.21 1.60
N ILE A 7 -7.94 -5.54 0.53
CA ILE A 7 -7.58 -4.14 0.26
C ILE A 7 -8.09 -3.25 1.40
N ASN A 8 -9.34 -3.42 1.83
CA ASN A 8 -9.92 -2.68 2.95
C ASN A 8 -9.22 -2.98 4.28
N LYS A 9 -8.80 -4.22 4.51
CA LYS A 9 -7.96 -4.57 5.67
C LYS A 9 -6.61 -3.85 5.62
N GLY A 10 -5.95 -3.82 4.46
CA GLY A 10 -4.74 -3.04 4.23
C GLY A 10 -4.94 -1.54 4.46
N ARG A 11 -6.08 -0.99 4.01
CA ARG A 11 -6.49 0.39 4.28
C ARG A 11 -6.57 0.69 5.77
N SER A 12 -7.25 -0.15 6.53
CA SER A 12 -7.37 0.02 7.99
C SER A 12 -6.01 0.01 8.67
N ILE A 13 -5.05 -0.78 8.19
CA ILE A 13 -3.67 -0.78 8.70
C ILE A 13 -2.99 0.57 8.44
N PHE A 14 -3.11 1.10 7.22
CA PHE A 14 -2.55 2.43 6.90
C PHE A 14 -3.16 3.54 7.78
N LEU A 15 -4.48 3.52 7.99
CA LEU A 15 -5.17 4.47 8.86
C LEU A 15 -4.73 4.34 10.33
N GLN A 16 -4.57 3.12 10.84
CA GLN A 16 -4.06 2.88 12.20
C GLN A 16 -2.64 3.43 12.42
N MET A 17 -1.86 3.59 11.34
CA MET A 17 -0.53 4.18 11.37
C MET A 17 -0.55 5.71 11.26
N GLY A 18 -1.73 6.33 11.24
CA GLY A 18 -1.89 7.78 11.07
C GLY A 18 -1.60 8.25 9.65
N LEU A 19 -1.62 7.36 8.66
CA LEU A 19 -1.46 7.76 7.27
C LEU A 19 -2.80 8.26 6.73
N THR A 20 -2.77 9.41 6.04
CA THR A 20 -3.94 9.90 5.31
C THR A 20 -4.20 8.99 4.13
N VAL A 21 -5.42 8.43 4.04
CA VAL A 21 -5.82 7.54 2.95
C VAL A 21 -7.12 8.04 2.33
N ILE A 22 -7.12 8.25 1.02
CA ILE A 22 -8.28 8.59 0.20
C ILE A 22 -9.27 7.42 0.20
N GLU A 23 -10.56 7.75 0.13
CA GLU A 23 -11.63 6.80 0.41
C GLU A 23 -11.75 5.61 -0.55
N SER A 24 -11.26 5.75 -1.79
CA SER A 24 -11.45 4.73 -2.83
C SER A 24 -10.11 4.22 -3.40
N PRO A 25 -9.94 2.88 -3.51
CA PRO A 25 -8.83 2.31 -4.26
C PRO A 25 -8.85 2.80 -5.71
N GLN A 26 -7.67 3.10 -6.24
CA GLN A 26 -7.50 3.56 -7.61
C GLN A 26 -6.81 2.48 -8.43
N ASP A 27 -7.20 2.36 -9.70
CA ASP A 27 -6.47 1.54 -10.66
C ASP A 27 -5.06 2.13 -10.89
N TYR A 28 -4.10 1.25 -11.10
CA TYR A 28 -2.77 1.66 -11.48
C TYR A 28 -2.76 2.25 -12.90
N PHE A 29 -2.49 3.55 -13.00
CA PHE A 29 -2.25 4.25 -14.25
C PHE A 29 -0.86 4.90 -14.23
N ASN A 30 0.14 4.21 -14.77
CA ASN A 30 1.53 4.65 -14.96
C ASN A 30 2.25 5.04 -13.64
N ASN A 31 3.58 5.18 -13.67
CA ASN A 31 4.54 5.52 -12.61
C ASN A 31 4.26 6.83 -11.85
N TYR A 32 3.10 7.46 -12.05
CA TYR A 32 2.72 8.63 -11.27
C TYR A 32 2.55 8.27 -9.80
N LYS A 33 3.19 9.07 -8.99
CA LYS A 33 3.06 9.06 -7.54
C LYS A 33 1.62 9.38 -7.14
N ARG A 34 1.05 8.58 -6.23
CA ARG A 34 -0.30 8.80 -5.68
C ARG A 34 -0.26 8.73 -4.16
N VAL A 35 0.36 9.76 -3.56
CA VAL A 35 0.41 9.90 -2.10
C VAL A 35 -1.01 9.94 -1.55
N GLY A 36 -1.26 9.15 -0.53
CA GLY A 36 -2.57 9.07 0.10
C GLY A 36 -3.59 8.20 -0.66
N ALA A 37 -3.33 7.74 -1.88
CA ALA A 37 -4.23 6.82 -2.57
C ALA A 37 -3.77 5.37 -2.41
N ILE A 38 -4.70 4.46 -2.12
CA ILE A 38 -4.43 3.04 -2.30
C ILE A 38 -4.50 2.73 -3.80
N VAL A 39 -3.40 2.25 -4.36
CA VAL A 39 -3.30 1.90 -5.77
C VAL A 39 -3.37 0.39 -5.92
N CYS A 40 -4.18 -0.10 -6.86
CA CYS A 40 -4.34 -1.52 -7.19
C CYS A 40 -3.80 -1.82 -8.59
N TYR A 41 -2.93 -2.82 -8.71
CA TYR A 41 -2.37 -3.26 -9.99
C TYR A 41 -2.84 -4.66 -10.37
N PRO A 42 -3.22 -4.92 -11.64
CA PRO A 42 -3.38 -3.95 -12.72
C PRO A 42 -4.67 -3.12 -12.59
N SER A 43 -5.68 -3.62 -11.89
CA SER A 43 -6.94 -2.93 -11.63
C SER A 43 -7.58 -3.44 -10.34
N VAL A 44 -8.53 -2.69 -9.80
CA VAL A 44 -9.30 -3.03 -8.59
C VAL A 44 -10.05 -4.36 -8.78
N LYS A 45 -10.61 -4.62 -9.97
CA LYS A 45 -11.34 -5.86 -10.27
C LYS A 45 -10.45 -7.12 -10.29
N ASN A 46 -9.17 -6.97 -10.62
CA ASN A 46 -8.22 -8.08 -10.79
C ASN A 46 -6.91 -7.84 -10.01
N CYS A 47 -7.01 -7.27 -8.81
CA CYS A 47 -5.87 -6.77 -8.07
C CYS A 47 -4.88 -7.91 -7.73
N LYS A 48 -3.61 -7.74 -8.11
CA LYS A 48 -2.46 -8.60 -7.78
C LYS A 48 -1.56 -7.97 -6.74
N SER A 49 -1.52 -6.64 -6.69
CA SER A 49 -0.83 -5.90 -5.63
C SER A 49 -1.55 -4.61 -5.33
N PHE A 50 -1.50 -4.19 -4.08
CA PHE A 50 -1.92 -2.86 -3.68
C PHE A 50 -0.89 -2.19 -2.78
N TRP A 51 -0.79 -0.87 -2.86
CA TRP A 51 0.16 -0.09 -2.06
C TRP A 51 -0.31 1.34 -1.84
N LEU A 52 0.40 2.02 -0.94
CA LEU A 52 0.33 3.45 -0.69
C LEU A 52 1.71 4.06 -0.93
N ASP A 53 1.75 5.23 -1.56
CA ASP A 53 2.98 6.00 -1.73
C ASP A 53 3.20 6.91 -0.51
N ILE A 54 4.41 6.88 0.06
CA ILE A 54 4.77 7.54 1.33
C ILE A 54 6.05 8.37 1.15
N GLU A 55 5.98 9.67 1.45
CA GLU A 55 7.11 10.60 1.30
C GLU A 55 7.90 10.84 2.59
N PHE A 56 7.21 10.89 3.73
CA PHE A 56 7.76 11.45 4.98
C PHE A 56 8.50 10.44 5.85
N PHE A 57 8.44 9.15 5.50
CA PHE A 57 9.08 8.08 6.26
C PHE A 57 10.22 7.45 5.47
N ASN A 58 11.36 7.25 6.14
CA ASN A 58 12.44 6.45 5.60
C ASN A 58 12.15 4.94 5.73
N GLU A 59 12.93 4.11 5.02
CA GLU A 59 12.75 2.67 5.00
C GLU A 59 12.75 2.03 6.40
N TYR A 60 13.62 2.49 7.30
CA TYR A 60 13.73 1.97 8.67
C TYR A 60 12.45 2.20 9.48
N ARG A 61 11.89 3.42 9.45
CA ARG A 61 10.64 3.74 10.13
C ARG A 61 9.47 2.93 9.56
N LEU A 62 9.42 2.75 8.25
CA LEU A 62 8.41 1.92 7.59
C LEU A 62 8.53 0.45 8.03
N LYS A 63 9.75 -0.11 8.08
CA LYS A 63 9.97 -1.47 8.58
C LYS A 63 9.46 -1.65 10.01
N ILE A 64 9.64 -0.66 10.88
CA ILE A 64 9.13 -0.68 12.26
C ILE A 64 7.60 -0.62 12.28
N LEU A 65 7.01 0.35 11.58
CA LEU A 65 5.56 0.57 11.52
C LEU A 65 4.85 -0.72 11.08
N PHE A 66 5.33 -1.37 10.03
CA PHE A 66 4.69 -2.55 9.46
C PHE A 66 5.20 -3.89 9.99
N LYS A 67 6.13 -3.91 10.97
CA LYS A 67 6.75 -5.14 11.51
C LYS A 67 5.74 -6.18 12.00
N LYS A 68 4.64 -5.72 12.61
CA LYS A 68 3.58 -6.58 13.17
C LYS A 68 2.58 -7.09 12.12
N HIS A 69 2.54 -6.46 10.95
CA HIS A 69 1.57 -6.76 9.89
C HIS A 69 2.06 -7.79 8.86
N LYS A 70 3.14 -8.51 9.18
CA LYS A 70 3.58 -9.73 8.47
C LYS A 70 2.53 -10.86 8.46
N GLN A 71 1.42 -10.69 9.18
CA GLN A 71 0.30 -11.62 9.29
C GLN A 71 -0.78 -11.45 8.22
N VAL A 72 -0.73 -10.40 7.40
CA VAL A 72 -1.58 -10.35 6.21
C VAL A 72 -1.12 -11.49 5.29
N PRO A 73 -2.03 -12.31 4.74
CA PRO A 73 -1.69 -13.53 3.98
C PRO A 73 -0.88 -13.30 2.68
N TYR A 74 -0.42 -12.07 2.44
CA TYR A 74 0.28 -11.63 1.24
C TYR A 74 1.70 -11.14 1.56
N GLN A 75 2.58 -11.19 0.57
CA GLN A 75 3.95 -10.71 0.73
C GLN A 75 3.93 -9.18 0.88
N PHE A 76 4.17 -8.71 2.10
CA PHE A 76 4.37 -7.30 2.39
C PHE A 76 5.69 -6.81 1.77
N PHE A 77 5.68 -5.60 1.19
CA PHE A 77 6.86 -4.98 0.61
C PHE A 77 6.97 -3.50 0.95
N ILE A 78 8.21 -3.03 0.97
CA ILE A 78 8.60 -1.62 0.97
C ILE A 78 9.56 -1.45 -0.20
N LYS A 79 9.26 -0.55 -1.13
CA LYS A 79 10.11 -0.28 -2.30
C LYS A 79 10.32 1.21 -2.46
N GLN A 80 11.58 1.66 -2.50
CA GLN A 80 11.89 3.04 -2.86
C GLN A 80 11.64 3.26 -4.36
N VAL A 81 10.97 4.35 -4.70
CA VAL A 81 10.73 4.82 -6.06
C VAL A 81 11.04 6.31 -6.06
N ASP A 82 12.10 6.70 -6.76
CA ASP A 82 12.60 8.08 -6.79
C ASP A 82 12.72 8.69 -5.38
N ASN A 83 11.85 9.65 -5.06
CA ASN A 83 11.82 10.40 -3.80
C ASN A 83 10.73 9.91 -2.81
N PHE A 84 10.18 8.71 -2.98
CA PHE A 84 9.16 8.16 -2.09
C PHE A 84 9.28 6.64 -1.91
N TYR A 85 8.49 6.10 -0.98
CA TYR A 85 8.40 4.67 -0.73
C TYR A 85 7.00 4.16 -1.07
N ARG A 86 6.94 3.06 -1.81
CA ARG A 86 5.73 2.26 -2.01
C ARG A 86 5.66 1.20 -0.93
N VAL A 87 4.58 1.19 -0.17
CA VAL A 87 4.37 0.22 0.91
C VAL A 87 3.06 -0.50 0.69
N GLY A 88 3.09 -1.82 0.68
CA GLY A 88 1.92 -2.59 0.29
C GLY A 88 2.09 -4.09 0.34
N TRP A 89 1.16 -4.78 -0.30
CA TRP A 89 1.11 -6.23 -0.38
C TRP A 89 1.00 -6.69 -1.83
N LYS A 90 1.61 -7.83 -2.12
CA LYS A 90 1.53 -8.48 -3.44
C LYS A 90 1.29 -9.98 -3.30
N ILE A 91 0.63 -10.55 -4.30
CA ILE A 91 0.55 -11.98 -4.57
C ILE A 91 1.71 -12.37 -5.47
#